data_AF-A0A4Z0BX28-F1
#
_entry.id   AF-A0A4Z0BX28-F1
#
_cell.length_a   1.000
_cell.length_b   1.000
_cell.length_c   1.000
_cell.angle_alpha   90.00
_cell.angle_beta   90.00
_cell.angle_gamma   90.00
#
_symmetry.space_group_name_H-M   'P 1'
#
loop_
_entity.id
_entity.type
_entity.pdbx_description
1 polymer ?
#
loop_
_entity_poly.entity_id
_entity_poly.type
_entity_poly.pdbx_seq_one_letter_code
_entity_poly.pdbx_strand_id
1 'polypeptide(L)'
;MQIAPANVGLKWQASASSRETRERRHRARLAQIQSTQVVCGRGDRARVDTEATLIERACLLADELAAHAATERGLEALSALLRRVEEDPSPRTRDIRVFIEAVWECKPLPLAALRTPCEPAQADMLAVLDAWRHSRCVLAEQVEGGLARVARAVERRR
;
A
#
# COMPACT_ATOMS: atom_id res chain seq x y z
N MET A 1 -24.86 17.21 14.50
CA MET A 1 -24.25 15.92 14.89
C MET A 1 -22.75 16.07 14.74
N GLN A 2 -22.07 16.43 15.83
CA GLN A 2 -20.63 16.69 15.86
C GLN A 2 -19.90 15.36 16.03
N ILE A 3 -19.05 14.99 15.07
CA ILE A 3 -18.15 13.86 15.21
C ILE A 3 -16.84 14.41 15.78
N ALA A 4 -16.62 14.20 17.08
CA ALA A 4 -15.37 14.52 17.74
C ALA A 4 -14.24 13.62 17.18
N PRO A 5 -13.03 14.13 16.95
CA PRO A 5 -11.90 13.27 16.62
C PRO A 5 -11.44 12.52 17.87
N ALA A 6 -11.48 11.19 17.80
CA ALA A 6 -10.90 10.33 18.82
C ALA A 6 -9.37 10.51 18.81
N ASN A 7 -8.88 11.32 19.76
CA ASN A 7 -7.48 11.33 20.17
C ASN A 7 -7.14 9.97 20.79
N VAL A 8 -6.68 9.03 19.97
CA VAL A 8 -6.01 7.82 20.45
C VAL A 8 -4.52 8.07 20.31
N GLY A 9 -3.88 8.33 21.44
CA GLY A 9 -2.42 8.27 21.56
C GLY A 9 -1.94 6.84 21.30
N LEU A 10 -1.79 6.48 20.02
CA LEU A 10 -1.00 5.32 19.62
C LEU A 10 0.46 5.67 19.83
N LYS A 11 1.09 5.03 20.82
CA LYS A 11 2.55 4.92 20.87
C LYS A 11 2.98 4.16 19.61
N TRP A 12 3.48 4.89 18.62
CA TRP A 12 4.03 4.33 17.38
C TRP A 12 5.35 3.62 17.66
N GLN A 13 5.29 2.41 18.20
CA GLN A 13 6.41 1.46 18.17
C GLN A 13 6.11 0.40 17.11
N ALA A 14 6.26 0.77 15.85
CA ALA A 14 6.26 -0.18 14.75
C ALA A 14 7.67 -0.26 14.17
N SER A 15 8.36 -1.36 14.46
CA SER A 15 9.50 -1.78 13.65
C SER A 15 8.99 -2.06 12.25
N ALA A 16 9.60 -1.46 11.22
CA ALA A 16 9.22 -1.75 9.84
C ALA A 16 9.24 -3.27 9.60
N SER A 17 8.13 -3.83 9.14
CA SER A 17 8.12 -5.28 8.87
C SER A 17 9.09 -5.55 7.72
N SER A 18 10.02 -6.49 7.94
CA SER A 18 11.03 -6.81 6.94
C SER A 18 10.36 -7.35 5.67
N ARG A 19 10.98 -7.12 4.51
CA ARG A 19 10.54 -7.70 3.24
C ARG A 19 10.31 -9.22 3.35
N GLU A 20 11.16 -9.90 4.11
CA GLU A 20 11.03 -11.33 4.38
C GLU A 20 9.73 -11.68 5.11
N THR A 21 9.32 -10.86 6.09
CA THR A 21 8.05 -11.05 6.81
C THR A 21 6.86 -10.89 5.89
N ARG A 22 6.87 -9.89 5.00
CA ARG A 22 5.80 -9.68 4.02
C ARG A 22 5.74 -10.81 3.01
N GLU A 23 6.89 -11.23 2.50
CA GLU A 23 7.01 -12.36 1.59
C GLU A 23 6.48 -13.67 2.23
N ARG A 24 6.79 -13.91 3.51
CA ARG A 24 6.26 -15.05 4.24
C ARG A 24 4.73 -15.00 4.36
N ARG A 25 4.17 -13.83 4.67
CA ARG A 25 2.70 -13.63 4.73
C ARG A 25 2.06 -13.83 3.36
N HIS A 26 2.68 -13.32 2.30
CA HIS A 26 2.23 -13.51 0.92
C HIS A 26 2.20 -14.99 0.54
N ARG A 27 3.28 -15.75 0.80
CA ARG A 27 3.29 -17.20 0.56
C ARG A 27 2.25 -17.95 1.37
N ALA A 28 2.06 -17.60 2.64
CA ALA A 28 1.01 -18.19 3.47
C ALA A 28 -0.39 -17.91 2.89
N ARG A 29 -0.60 -16.72 2.33
CA ARG A 29 -1.84 -16.32 1.68
C ARG A 29 -2.09 -17.07 0.37
N LEU A 30 -1.06 -17.20 -0.47
CA LEU A 30 -1.14 -18.02 -1.68
C LEU A 30 -1.45 -19.49 -1.35
N ALA A 31 -0.80 -20.05 -0.33
CA ALA A 31 -1.08 -21.40 0.15
C ALA A 31 -2.53 -21.53 0.66
N GLN A 32 -3.05 -20.52 1.35
CA GLN A 32 -4.45 -20.46 1.77
C GLN A 32 -5.42 -20.41 0.57
N ILE A 33 -5.14 -19.58 -0.44
CA ILE A 33 -5.98 -19.49 -1.65
C ILE A 33 -5.94 -20.83 -2.41
N GLN A 34 -4.76 -21.45 -2.52
CA GLN A 34 -4.61 -22.78 -3.13
C GLN A 34 -5.35 -23.86 -2.33
N SER A 35 -5.33 -23.77 -0.99
CA SER A 35 -6.05 -24.68 -0.10
C SER A 35 -7.55 -24.38 0.00
N THR A 36 -8.04 -23.30 -0.62
CA THR A 36 -9.46 -22.97 -0.69
C THR A 36 -10.14 -23.93 -1.69
N GLN A 37 -10.24 -25.20 -1.30
CA GLN A 37 -11.30 -26.10 -1.73
C GLN A 37 -12.45 -25.87 -0.75
N VAL A 38 -13.54 -25.23 -1.16
CA VAL A 38 -14.67 -25.12 -0.24
C VAL A 38 -15.54 -26.37 -0.37
N VAL A 39 -15.43 -27.18 0.67
CA VAL A 39 -16.43 -28.14 1.17
C VAL A 39 -17.85 -27.75 0.74
N CYS A 40 -18.38 -28.39 -0.29
CA CYS A 40 -19.81 -28.44 -0.59
C CYS A 40 -20.29 -29.86 -0.28
N GLY A 41 -20.64 -30.09 0.99
CA GLY A 41 -21.30 -31.30 1.46
C GLY A 41 -20.37 -32.30 2.14
N ARG A 42 -20.61 -32.58 3.42
CA ARG A 42 -20.08 -33.75 4.14
C ARG A 42 -20.66 -35.09 3.62
N GLY A 43 -21.09 -35.14 2.37
CA GLY A 43 -21.81 -36.27 1.80
C GLY A 43 -22.05 -36.09 0.31
N ASP A 44 -20.98 -36.05 -0.48
CA ASP A 44 -20.88 -36.90 -1.68
C ASP A 44 -19.50 -36.72 -2.31
N ARG A 45 -18.79 -37.84 -2.54
CA ARG A 45 -17.45 -37.85 -3.13
C ARG A 45 -17.42 -37.43 -4.62
N ALA A 46 -18.53 -36.96 -5.17
CA ALA A 46 -18.73 -36.65 -6.59
C ALA A 46 -18.67 -35.16 -6.95
N ARG A 47 -18.55 -34.23 -5.99
CA ARG A 47 -18.46 -32.78 -6.25
C ARG A 47 -17.04 -32.26 -5.99
N VAL A 48 -16.14 -32.60 -6.90
CA VAL A 48 -14.74 -32.17 -6.93
C VAL A 48 -14.57 -31.27 -8.16
N ASP A 49 -14.08 -30.05 -7.96
CA ASP A 49 -13.66 -29.09 -8.98
C ASP A 49 -14.67 -28.80 -10.11
N THR A 50 -15.69 -27.98 -9.82
CA THR A 50 -16.46 -27.34 -10.90
C THR A 50 -15.66 -26.21 -11.55
N GLU A 51 -15.88 -25.96 -12.84
CA GLU A 51 -15.24 -24.87 -13.60
C GLU A 51 -15.36 -23.51 -12.87
N ALA A 52 -16.51 -23.23 -12.27
CA ALA A 52 -16.74 -22.01 -11.48
C ALA A 52 -15.78 -21.86 -10.30
N THR A 53 -15.48 -22.95 -9.58
CA THR A 53 -14.53 -22.95 -8.45
C THR A 53 -13.09 -22.74 -8.92
N LEU A 54 -12.73 -23.28 -10.09
CA LEU A 54 -11.42 -23.05 -10.69
C LEU A 54 -11.24 -21.59 -11.13
N ILE A 55 -12.29 -20.99 -11.71
CA ILE A 55 -12.31 -19.58 -12.09
C ILE A 55 -12.18 -18.68 -10.86
N GLU A 56 -12.97 -18.93 -9.81
CA GLU A 56 -12.92 -18.15 -8.57
C GLU A 56 -11.52 -18.17 -7.95
N ARG A 57 -10.90 -19.36 -7.87
CA ARG A 57 -9.52 -19.50 -7.38
C ARG A 57 -8.52 -18.75 -8.26
N ALA A 58 -8.68 -18.80 -9.58
CA ALA A 58 -7.81 -18.08 -10.50
C ALA A 58 -7.93 -16.56 -10.30
N CYS A 59 -9.15 -16.04 -10.10
CA CYS A 59 -9.38 -14.65 -9.76
C CYS A 59 -8.72 -14.27 -8.44
N LEU A 60 -8.93 -15.04 -7.37
CA LEU A 60 -8.32 -14.78 -6.06
C LEU A 60 -6.78 -14.80 -6.12
N LEU A 61 -6.20 -15.73 -6.89
CA LEU A 61 -4.75 -15.79 -7.11
C LEU A 61 -4.25 -14.56 -7.88
N ALA A 62 -4.93 -14.19 -8.96
CA ALA A 62 -4.56 -13.03 -9.77
C ALA A 62 -4.62 -11.73 -8.94
N ASP A 63 -5.68 -11.55 -8.16
CA ASP A 63 -5.86 -10.40 -7.29
C ASP A 63 -4.78 -10.32 -6.20
N GLU A 64 -4.45 -11.46 -5.57
CA GLU A 64 -3.41 -11.50 -4.54
C GLU A 64 -2.01 -11.22 -5.12
N LEU A 65 -1.69 -11.76 -6.30
CA LEU A 65 -0.42 -11.49 -6.98
C LEU A 65 -0.31 -10.00 -7.38
N ALA A 66 -1.38 -9.44 -7.94
CA ALA A 66 -1.43 -8.03 -8.32
C ALA A 66 -1.28 -7.12 -7.08
N ALA A 67 -1.99 -7.43 -5.99
CA ALA A 67 -1.93 -6.65 -4.76
C ALA A 67 -0.54 -6.70 -4.11
N HIS A 68 0.12 -7.86 -4.07
CA HIS A 68 1.47 -7.99 -3.53
C HIS A 68 2.49 -7.23 -4.37
N ALA A 69 2.45 -7.39 -5.70
CA ALA A 69 3.33 -6.68 -6.62
C ALA A 69 3.14 -5.15 -6.54
N ALA A 70 1.89 -4.68 -6.47
CA ALA A 70 1.59 -3.26 -6.27
C ALA A 70 2.15 -2.77 -4.93
N THR A 71 1.96 -3.54 -3.85
CA THR A 71 2.46 -3.19 -2.52
C THR A 71 3.98 -3.04 -2.51
N GLU A 72 4.75 -4.04 -2.98
CA GLU A 72 6.21 -3.95 -2.96
C GLU A 72 6.74 -2.79 -3.82
N ARG A 73 6.19 -2.59 -5.01
CA ARG A 73 6.55 -1.44 -5.85
C ARG A 73 6.24 -0.11 -5.17
N GLY A 74 5.09 0.02 -4.53
CA GLY A 74 4.72 1.26 -3.85
C GLY A 74 5.54 1.52 -2.58
N LEU A 75 6.03 0.48 -1.89
CA LEU A 75 6.95 0.65 -0.76
C LEU A 75 8.32 1.17 -1.21
N GLU A 76 8.85 0.62 -2.30
CA GLU A 76 10.10 1.12 -2.92
C GLU A 76 9.92 2.57 -3.38
N ALA A 77 8.82 2.86 -4.08
CA ALA A 77 8.48 4.19 -4.55
C ALA A 77 8.29 5.20 -3.40
N LEU A 78 7.58 4.83 -2.32
CA LEU A 78 7.40 5.68 -1.15
C LEU A 78 8.74 6.02 -0.50
N SER A 79 9.62 5.04 -0.35
CA SER A 79 10.97 5.26 0.20
C SER A 79 11.78 6.21 -0.69
N ALA A 80 11.70 6.05 -2.01
CA ALA A 80 12.37 6.92 -2.97
C ALA A 80 11.85 8.36 -2.93
N LEU A 81 10.53 8.55 -2.88
CA LEU A 81 9.90 9.88 -2.78
C LEU A 81 10.28 10.59 -1.47
N LEU A 82 10.21 9.88 -0.34
CA LEU A 82 10.60 10.43 0.96
C LEU A 82 12.08 10.84 0.97
N ARG A 83 12.95 10.02 0.37
CA ARG A 83 14.37 10.33 0.25
C ARG A 83 14.60 11.59 -0.60
N ARG A 84 13.92 11.71 -1.75
CA ARG A 84 14.02 12.93 -2.59
C ARG A 84 13.60 14.19 -1.84
N VAL A 85 12.53 14.12 -1.05
CA VAL A 85 12.07 15.25 -0.23
C VAL A 85 13.06 15.62 0.87
N GLU A 86 13.80 14.63 1.40
CA GLU A 86 14.81 14.83 2.43
C GLU A 86 16.13 15.39 1.87
N GLU A 87 16.56 14.91 0.70
CA GLU A 87 17.82 15.27 0.06
C GLU A 87 17.77 16.65 -0.63
N ASP A 88 16.64 17.02 -1.23
CA ASP A 88 16.49 18.29 -1.95
C ASP A 88 15.23 19.07 -1.53
N PRO A 89 15.34 20.06 -0.64
CA PRO A 89 14.21 20.89 -0.25
C PRO A 89 13.81 21.94 -1.32
N SER A 90 14.23 21.80 -2.59
CA SER A 90 13.88 22.72 -3.68
C SER A 90 12.37 22.85 -3.95
N PRO A 91 11.95 23.91 -4.67
CA PRO A 91 10.57 24.03 -5.15
C PRO A 91 10.07 22.84 -5.99
N ARG A 92 10.98 22.03 -6.57
CA ARG A 92 10.62 20.86 -7.37
C ARG A 92 10.08 19.70 -6.54
N THR A 93 10.51 19.57 -5.27
CA THR A 93 10.00 18.55 -4.35
C THR A 93 8.73 19.01 -3.61
N ARG A 94 8.21 20.20 -3.94
CA ARG A 94 6.95 20.70 -3.40
C ARG A 94 5.76 19.83 -3.83
N ASP A 95 5.69 19.44 -5.09
CA ASP A 95 4.58 18.63 -5.62
C ASP A 95 4.57 17.23 -5.00
N ILE A 96 5.74 16.65 -4.74
CA ILE A 96 5.89 15.38 -4.03
C ILE A 96 5.38 15.52 -2.58
N ARG A 97 5.72 16.61 -1.89
CA ARG A 97 5.21 16.88 -0.53
C ARG A 97 3.69 17.04 -0.49
N VAL A 98 3.14 17.82 -1.43
CA VAL A 98 1.69 18.00 -1.58
C VAL A 98 0.99 16.66 -1.85
N PHE A 99 1.59 15.81 -2.67
CA PHE A 99 1.09 14.46 -2.91
C PHE A 99 1.11 13.59 -1.67
N ILE A 100 2.24 13.52 -0.96
CA ILE A 100 2.36 12.73 0.27
C ILE A 100 1.32 13.18 1.29
N GLU A 101 1.16 14.48 1.50
CA GLU A 101 0.13 15.04 2.38
C GLU A 101 -1.27 14.64 1.93
N ALA A 102 -1.59 14.76 0.63
CA ALA A 102 -2.91 14.44 0.13
C ALA A 102 -3.27 12.96 0.30
N VAL A 103 -2.34 12.06 0.02
CA VAL A 103 -2.51 10.61 0.23
C VAL A 103 -2.66 10.30 1.72
N TRP A 104 -1.86 10.93 2.58
CA TRP A 104 -1.82 10.58 4.01
C TRP A 104 -2.96 11.19 4.83
N GLU A 105 -3.42 12.38 4.46
CA GLU A 105 -4.55 13.06 5.10
C GLU A 105 -5.89 12.80 4.40
N CYS A 106 -5.92 11.89 3.41
CA CYS A 106 -7.11 11.58 2.60
C CYS A 106 -7.75 12.83 1.96
N LYS A 107 -6.91 13.78 1.52
CA LYS A 107 -7.37 15.00 0.85
C LYS A 107 -7.41 14.81 -0.67
N PRO A 108 -8.28 15.54 -1.38
CA PRO A 108 -8.25 15.58 -2.83
C PRO A 108 -6.86 15.98 -3.34
N LEU A 109 -6.30 15.19 -4.26
CA LEU A 109 -5.05 15.52 -4.92
C LEU A 109 -5.27 16.70 -5.88
N PRO A 110 -4.59 17.85 -5.70
CA PRO A 110 -4.69 18.92 -6.67
C PRO A 110 -4.08 18.46 -8.00
N LEU A 111 -4.77 18.73 -9.12
CA LEU A 111 -4.33 18.32 -10.46
C LEU A 111 -2.90 18.78 -10.79
N ALA A 112 -2.45 19.88 -10.21
CA ALA A 112 -1.07 20.35 -10.34
C ALA A 112 -0.03 19.34 -9.81
N ALA A 113 -0.32 18.64 -8.71
CA ALA A 113 0.57 17.63 -8.14
C ALA A 113 0.66 16.36 -9.01
N LEU A 114 -0.27 16.13 -9.94
CA LEU A 114 -0.21 15.04 -10.90
C LEU A 114 0.55 15.40 -12.18
N ARG A 115 0.85 16.70 -12.38
CA ARG A 115 1.55 17.24 -13.55
C ARG A 115 3.05 17.44 -13.30
N THR A 116 3.62 16.72 -12.34
CA THR A 116 5.03 16.83 -11.98
C THR A 116 5.92 16.66 -13.22
N PRO A 117 6.78 17.64 -13.56
CA PRO A 117 7.60 17.58 -14.77
C PRO A 117 8.79 16.61 -14.68
N CYS A 118 8.95 15.91 -13.55
CA CYS A 118 9.98 14.93 -13.32
C CYS A 118 9.39 13.52 -13.48
N GLU A 119 9.56 12.92 -14.65
CA GLU A 119 9.06 11.58 -15.00
C GLU A 119 9.32 10.50 -13.92
N PRO A 120 10.52 10.38 -13.31
CA PRO A 120 10.72 9.34 -12.29
C PRO A 120 9.90 9.58 -11.01
N ALA A 121 9.58 10.82 -10.67
CA ALA A 121 8.71 11.10 -9.52
C ALA A 121 7.24 10.77 -9.81
N GLN A 122 6.78 11.01 -11.02
CA GLN A 122 5.40 10.72 -11.39
C GLN A 122 5.10 9.21 -11.37
N ALA A 123 6.02 8.39 -11.90
CA ALA A 123 5.91 6.94 -11.85
C ALA A 123 5.86 6.43 -10.39
N ASP A 124 6.73 6.97 -9.53
CA ASP A 124 6.74 6.62 -8.10
C ASP A 124 5.43 7.05 -7.40
N MET A 125 4.89 8.22 -7.72
CA MET A 125 3.61 8.69 -7.16
C MET A 125 2.45 7.77 -7.54
N LEU A 126 2.39 7.33 -8.79
CA LEU A 126 1.37 6.37 -9.25
C LEU A 126 1.54 5.01 -8.56
N ALA A 127 2.77 4.52 -8.43
CA ALA A 127 3.04 3.27 -7.71
C ALA A 127 2.61 3.33 -6.24
N VAL A 128 2.77 4.48 -5.58
CA VAL A 128 2.28 4.70 -4.22
C VAL A 128 0.75 4.69 -4.17
N LEU A 129 0.05 5.29 -5.14
CA LEU A 129 -1.41 5.26 -5.20
C LEU A 129 -1.95 3.85 -5.45
N ASP A 130 -1.34 3.11 -6.37
CA ASP A 130 -1.71 1.71 -6.63
C ASP A 130 -1.50 0.86 -5.37
N ALA A 131 -0.36 1.02 -4.70
CA ALA A 131 -0.14 0.35 -3.43
C ALA A 131 -1.14 0.80 -2.37
N TRP A 132 -1.48 2.08 -2.25
CA TRP A 132 -2.45 2.55 -1.25
C TRP A 132 -3.85 1.97 -1.49
N ARG A 133 -4.23 1.77 -2.76
CA ARG A 133 -5.50 1.15 -3.15
C ARG A 133 -5.54 -0.34 -2.83
N HIS A 134 -4.44 -1.05 -3.02
CA HIS A 134 -4.40 -2.52 -2.98
C HIS A 134 -3.75 -3.09 -1.72
N SER A 135 -2.98 -2.31 -0.98
CA SER A 135 -2.24 -2.80 0.20
C SER A 135 -3.20 -3.15 1.32
N ARG A 136 -2.80 -4.17 2.08
CA ARG A 136 -3.46 -4.56 3.33
C ARG A 136 -2.64 -4.14 4.54
N CYS A 137 -1.80 -3.13 4.38
CA CYS A 137 -0.90 -2.61 5.41
C CYS A 137 -0.74 -1.09 5.29
N VAL A 138 -0.39 -0.46 6.41
CA VAL A 138 -0.06 0.96 6.47
C VAL A 138 1.32 1.16 5.83
N LEU A 139 1.38 1.72 4.62
CA LEU A 139 2.62 1.79 3.82
C LEU A 139 3.78 2.48 4.57
N ALA A 140 3.53 3.58 5.29
CA ALA A 140 4.57 4.28 6.06
C ALA A 140 5.10 3.49 7.26
N GLU A 141 4.36 2.52 7.78
CA GLU A 141 4.88 1.59 8.81
C GLU A 141 5.79 0.53 8.20
N GLN A 142 5.77 0.33 6.88
CA GLN A 142 6.56 -0.70 6.21
C GLN A 142 7.87 -0.16 5.62
N VAL A 143 8.04 1.16 5.60
CA VAL A 143 9.27 1.84 5.19
C VAL A 143 10.07 2.22 6.44
N GLU A 144 11.39 2.09 6.39
CA GLU A 144 12.27 2.48 7.50
C GLU A 144 12.07 3.96 7.87
N GLY A 145 11.74 4.20 9.14
CA GLY A 145 11.40 5.51 9.66
C GLY A 145 10.17 6.16 9.01
N GLY A 146 9.40 5.43 8.20
CA GLY A 146 8.43 6.00 7.25
C GLY A 146 7.41 6.94 7.90
N LEU A 147 6.85 6.56 9.05
CA LEU A 147 5.93 7.44 9.81
C LEU A 147 6.55 8.80 10.15
N ALA A 148 7.77 8.80 10.70
CA ALA A 148 8.47 10.04 11.05
C ALA A 148 8.88 10.84 9.81
N ARG A 149 9.27 10.15 8.73
CA ARG A 149 9.65 10.78 7.46
C ARG A 149 8.45 11.45 6.79
N VAL A 150 7.28 10.79 6.79
CA VAL A 150 6.01 11.34 6.32
C VAL A 150 5.59 12.54 7.17
N ALA A 151 5.61 12.41 8.50
CA ALA A 151 5.27 13.52 9.40
C ALA A 151 6.13 14.77 9.11
N ARG A 152 7.45 14.60 9.00
CA ARG A 152 8.37 15.70 8.64
C ARG A 152 8.08 16.30 7.26
N ALA A 153 7.69 15.47 6.29
CA ALA A 153 7.34 15.94 4.95
C ALA A 153 6.06 16.81 4.95
N VAL A 154 5.10 16.49 5.82
CA VAL A 154 3.84 17.22 6.00
C VAL A 154 4.02 18.48 6.86
N GLU A 155 4.75 18.40 7.97
CA GLU A 155 4.95 19.52 8.91
C GLU A 155 5.72 20.69 8.29
N ARG A 156 6.72 20.42 7.44
CA ARG A 156 7.53 21.46 6.77
C ARG A 156 6.75 22.38 5.82
N ARG A 157 5.44 22.15 5.64
CA ARG A 157 4.54 23.00 4.85
C ARG A 157 3.75 24.00 5.71
N ARG A 158 3.53 23.69 6.99
CA ARG A 158 2.83 24.59 7.93
C ARG A 158 3.75 25.70 8.40
#